data_AF-A0A257N5U8-F1
#
_entry.id   AF-A0A257N5U8-F1
#
_cell.length_a   1.000
_cell.length_b   1.000
_cell.length_c   1.000
_cell.angle_alpha   90.00
_cell.angle_beta   90.00
_cell.angle_gamma   90.00
#
_symmetry.space_group_name_H-M   'P 1'
#
loop_
_entity.id
_entity.type
_entity.pdbx_description
1 polymer ?
#
loop_
_entity_poly.entity_id
_entity_poly.type
_entity_poly.pdbx_seq_one_letter_code
_entity_poly.pdbx_strand_id
1 'polypeptide(L)'
;MKLVLVLSSLFILLIVLGLWAFWLEPSSFITTSTDIKLRQWPASCNGIKIVVLSDLHVGSPYNGIDNLAKVVAATNAIHPDLILLAGDYVIHEVMGGTFVKPEPIAQELKKLTAKLGVYAVLGNHDWWYSATRVQAAFQHEGIRLLDNAALPIKNGSCDFWLAGIGDYWMGQHDTDKALRAIPDTATIIAFTHNPDIFYELPNRIAMTFAGHTHGGQVNLPLLGRLIVPSRYGQKFATGYISEGSGD
;
A
#
# COMPACT_ATOMS: atom_id res chain seq x y z
N MET A 1 -42.73 -17.05 -22.97
CA MET A 1 -41.94 -18.02 -22.18
C MET A 1 -40.44 -17.77 -22.25
N LYS A 2 -39.80 -17.69 -23.43
CA LYS A 2 -38.34 -17.44 -23.56
C LYS A 2 -37.86 -16.12 -22.93
N LEU A 3 -38.57 -15.00 -23.15
CA LEU A 3 -38.19 -13.70 -22.59
C LEU A 3 -38.19 -13.70 -21.04
N VAL A 4 -39.23 -14.28 -20.43
CA VAL A 4 -39.34 -14.39 -18.96
C VAL A 4 -38.17 -15.20 -18.39
N LEU A 5 -37.84 -16.34 -19.01
CA LEU A 5 -36.69 -17.16 -18.58
C LEU A 5 -35.36 -16.42 -18.68
N VAL A 6 -35.16 -15.64 -19.75
CA VAL A 6 -33.95 -14.81 -19.92
C VAL A 6 -33.87 -13.74 -18.84
N LEU A 7 -34.96 -13.00 -18.60
CA LEU A 7 -34.99 -11.95 -17.57
C LEU A 7 -34.79 -12.52 -16.16
N SER A 8 -35.42 -13.65 -15.84
CA SER A 8 -35.20 -14.33 -14.56
C SER A 8 -33.77 -14.80 -14.38
N SER A 9 -33.13 -15.32 -15.44
CA SER A 9 -31.73 -15.76 -15.39
C SER A 9 -30.77 -14.60 -15.17
N LEU A 10 -30.98 -13.47 -15.86
CA LEU A 10 -30.20 -12.25 -15.67
C LEU A 10 -30.36 -11.69 -14.25
N PHE A 11 -31.58 -11.71 -13.72
CA PHE A 11 -31.86 -11.25 -12.36
C PHE A 11 -31.15 -12.12 -11.30
N ILE A 12 -31.21 -13.45 -11.44
CA ILE A 12 -30.48 -14.37 -10.55
C ILE A 12 -28.98 -14.13 -10.64
N LEU A 13 -28.43 -13.96 -11.85
CA LEU A 13 -27.02 -13.66 -12.04
C LEU A 13 -26.61 -12.36 -11.32
N LEU A 14 -27.41 -11.29 -11.43
CA LEU A 14 -27.15 -10.03 -10.73
C LEU A 14 -27.17 -10.20 -9.21
N ILE A 15 -28.08 -11.01 -8.66
CA ILE A 15 -28.10 -11.33 -7.22
C ILE A 15 -26.83 -12.07 -6.82
N VAL A 16 -26.42 -13.10 -7.58
CA VAL A 16 -25.21 -13.88 -7.29
C VAL A 16 -23.96 -13.01 -7.35
N LEU A 17 -23.84 -12.16 -8.37
CA LEU A 17 -22.74 -11.20 -8.48
C LEU A 17 -22.75 -10.17 -7.36
N GLY A 18 -23.92 -9.69 -6.94
CA GLY A 18 -24.06 -8.81 -5.79
C GLY A 18 -23.61 -9.48 -4.49
N LEU A 19 -24.06 -10.71 -4.23
CA LEU A 19 -23.62 -11.48 -3.05
C LEU A 19 -22.11 -11.70 -3.08
N TRP A 20 -21.55 -12.05 -4.24
CA TRP A 20 -20.11 -12.22 -4.38
C TRP A 20 -19.35 -10.91 -4.11
N ALA A 21 -19.75 -9.80 -4.73
CA ALA A 21 -19.09 -8.51 -4.63
C ALA A 21 -19.20 -7.84 -3.24
N PHE A 22 -20.27 -8.11 -2.48
CA PHE A 22 -20.49 -7.45 -1.18
C PHE A 22 -20.18 -8.34 0.03
N TRP A 23 -20.10 -9.67 -0.13
CA TRP A 23 -19.81 -10.59 0.98
C TRP A 23 -18.57 -11.46 0.76
N LEU A 24 -18.37 -12.03 -0.43
CA LEU A 24 -17.29 -13.00 -0.65
C LEU A 24 -15.96 -12.34 -1.01
N GLU A 25 -15.97 -11.42 -1.95
CA GLU A 25 -14.75 -10.74 -2.42
C GLU A 25 -14.14 -9.85 -1.32
N PRO A 26 -14.90 -9.00 -0.59
CA PRO A 26 -14.33 -8.17 0.47
C PRO A 26 -13.83 -8.95 1.69
N SER A 27 -14.30 -10.19 1.88
CA SER A 27 -13.83 -11.07 2.96
C SER A 27 -12.71 -12.01 2.52
N SER A 28 -12.33 -11.98 1.24
CA SER A 28 -11.25 -12.80 0.70
C SER A 28 -9.89 -12.20 1.04
N PHE A 29 -8.92 -13.06 1.35
CA PHE A 29 -7.54 -12.67 1.60
C PHE A 29 -6.64 -13.39 0.60
N ILE A 30 -6.01 -12.63 -0.30
CA ILE A 30 -5.16 -13.15 -1.37
C ILE A 30 -3.77 -12.56 -1.19
N THR A 31 -2.74 -13.40 -1.27
CA THR A 31 -1.33 -12.97 -1.30
C THR A 31 -0.80 -13.10 -2.72
N THR A 32 -0.26 -12.01 -3.25
CA THR A 32 0.39 -11.97 -4.57
C THR A 32 1.89 -11.79 -4.38
N SER A 33 2.68 -12.57 -5.12
CA SER A 33 4.15 -12.45 -5.15
C SER A 33 4.60 -12.20 -6.58
N THR A 34 5.47 -11.21 -6.76
CA THR A 34 5.99 -10.81 -8.07
C THR A 34 7.50 -10.64 -7.98
N ASP A 35 8.23 -11.34 -8.85
CA ASP A 35 9.66 -11.13 -9.03
C ASP A 35 9.90 -9.93 -9.95
N ILE A 36 10.53 -8.88 -9.42
CA ILE A 36 10.82 -7.65 -10.16
C ILE A 36 12.32 -7.63 -10.53
N LYS A 37 12.61 -7.41 -11.81
CA LYS A 37 13.97 -7.22 -12.31
C LYS A 37 14.23 -5.73 -12.50
N LEU A 38 14.96 -5.14 -11.58
CA LEU A 38 15.29 -3.72 -11.60
C LEU A 38 16.56 -3.45 -12.40
N ARG A 39 16.55 -2.38 -13.20
CA ARG A 39 17.69 -2.03 -14.06
C ARG A 39 18.92 -1.57 -13.26
N GLN A 40 18.69 -0.86 -12.15
CA GLN A 40 19.73 -0.23 -11.31
C GLN A 40 19.87 -0.91 -9.94
N TRP A 41 19.77 -2.24 -9.91
CA TRP A 41 19.83 -3.01 -8.67
C TRP A 41 21.17 -3.73 -8.49
N PRO A 42 21.89 -3.51 -7.38
CA PRO A 42 23.14 -4.19 -7.10
C PRO A 42 22.93 -5.71 -7.05
N ALA A 43 23.80 -6.48 -7.70
CA ALA A 43 23.70 -7.93 -7.70
C ALA A 43 23.78 -8.55 -6.29
N SER A 44 24.48 -7.88 -5.35
CA SER A 44 24.55 -8.26 -3.94
C SER A 44 23.19 -8.14 -3.23
N CYS A 45 22.27 -7.34 -3.77
CA CYS A 45 20.92 -7.13 -3.24
C CYS A 45 19.86 -8.05 -3.85
N ASN A 46 20.24 -8.96 -4.74
CA ASN A 46 19.30 -9.90 -5.34
C ASN A 46 18.66 -10.81 -4.28
N GLY A 47 17.35 -11.04 -4.43
CA GLY A 47 16.59 -11.92 -3.55
C GLY A 47 16.08 -11.27 -2.26
N ILE A 48 16.23 -9.94 -2.11
CA ILE A 48 15.54 -9.20 -1.04
C ILE A 48 14.03 -9.34 -1.21
N LYS A 49 13.36 -9.80 -0.15
CA LYS A 49 11.90 -9.89 -0.08
C LYS A 49 11.32 -8.67 0.61
N ILE A 50 10.59 -7.86 -0.14
CA ILE A 50 9.88 -6.68 0.38
C ILE A 50 8.39 -7.00 0.40
N VAL A 51 7.75 -6.84 1.55
CA VAL A 51 6.29 -6.88 1.66
C VAL A 51 5.80 -5.45 1.81
N VAL A 52 4.83 -5.08 0.97
CA VAL A 52 4.15 -3.78 1.03
C VAL A 52 2.74 -4.01 1.53
N LEU A 53 2.37 -3.29 2.60
CA LEU A 53 1.01 -3.25 3.13
C LEU A 53 0.52 -1.81 3.01
N SER A 54 -0.65 -1.61 2.43
CA SER A 54 -1.24 -0.29 2.21
C SER A 54 -2.75 -0.40 2.30
N ASP A 55 -3.42 0.74 2.52
CA ASP A 55 -4.87 0.87 2.41
C ASP A 55 -5.58 -0.16 3.31
N LEU A 56 -5.02 -0.37 4.51
CA LEU A 56 -5.53 -1.35 5.46
C LEU A 56 -6.92 -0.96 5.97
N HIS A 57 -7.25 0.34 6.01
CA HIS A 57 -8.58 0.87 6.32
C HIS A 57 -9.33 0.09 7.40
N VAL A 58 -8.67 -0.10 8.54
CA VAL A 58 -9.15 -0.98 9.60
C VAL A 58 -10.41 -0.38 10.20
N GLY A 59 -11.48 -1.17 10.19
CA GLY A 59 -12.83 -0.72 10.51
C GLY A 59 -13.77 -0.68 9.30
N SER A 60 -13.29 -0.94 8.09
CA SER A 60 -14.17 -1.14 6.92
C SER A 60 -15.06 -2.38 7.10
N PRO A 61 -16.17 -2.54 6.34
CA PRO A 61 -16.99 -3.74 6.40
C PRO A 61 -16.14 -5.02 6.28
N TYR A 62 -16.33 -5.95 7.21
CA TYR A 62 -15.58 -7.21 7.31
C TYR A 62 -14.07 -7.10 7.57
N ASN A 63 -13.56 -5.90 7.85
CA ASN A 63 -12.13 -5.62 7.96
C ASN A 63 -11.76 -4.99 9.31
N GLY A 64 -11.98 -5.73 10.39
CA GLY A 64 -11.65 -5.32 11.75
C GLY A 64 -10.20 -5.64 12.17
N ILE A 65 -9.93 -5.46 13.46
CA ILE A 65 -8.63 -5.82 14.09
C ILE A 65 -8.34 -7.31 13.95
N ASP A 66 -9.36 -8.16 13.97
CA ASP A 66 -9.24 -9.60 13.74
C ASP A 66 -8.73 -9.92 12.32
N ASN A 67 -9.17 -9.15 11.32
CA ASN A 67 -8.65 -9.28 9.97
C ASN A 67 -7.21 -8.75 9.87
N LEU A 68 -6.93 -7.60 10.50
CA LEU A 68 -5.56 -7.08 10.59
C LEU A 68 -4.59 -8.10 11.22
N ALA A 69 -5.01 -8.80 12.27
CA ALA A 69 -4.21 -9.86 12.88
C ALA A 69 -3.89 -11.01 11.90
N LYS A 70 -4.84 -11.37 11.01
CA LYS A 70 -4.59 -12.36 9.94
C LYS A 70 -3.57 -11.83 8.92
N VAL A 71 -3.68 -10.56 8.51
CA VAL A 71 -2.73 -9.90 7.60
C VAL A 71 -1.32 -9.91 8.21
N VAL A 72 -1.20 -9.56 9.48
CA VAL A 72 0.08 -9.57 10.21
C VAL A 72 0.66 -10.98 10.30
N ALA A 73 -0.15 -11.98 10.66
CA ALA A 73 0.29 -13.37 10.72
C ALA A 73 0.76 -13.90 9.36
N ALA A 74 -0.01 -13.64 8.30
CA ALA A 74 0.36 -14.01 6.93
C ALA A 74 1.64 -13.31 6.47
N THR A 75 1.80 -12.02 6.78
CA THR A 75 3.00 -11.25 6.45
C THR A 75 4.23 -11.84 7.13
N ASN A 76 4.17 -12.14 8.42
CA ASN A 76 5.28 -12.75 9.14
C ASN A 76 5.65 -14.15 8.62
N ALA A 77 4.67 -14.93 8.16
CA ALA A 77 4.89 -16.26 7.59
C ALA A 77 5.67 -16.24 6.26
N ILE A 78 5.72 -15.09 5.55
CA ILE A 78 6.54 -14.90 4.36
C ILE A 78 8.03 -14.80 4.71
N HIS A 79 8.36 -14.50 5.96
CA HIS A 79 9.70 -14.13 6.44
C HIS A 79 10.31 -13.00 5.58
N PRO A 80 9.67 -11.81 5.57
CA PRO A 80 10.12 -10.69 4.76
C PRO A 80 11.44 -10.13 5.27
N ASP A 81 12.23 -9.60 4.34
CA ASP A 81 13.45 -8.89 4.68
C ASP A 81 13.12 -7.47 5.10
N LEU A 82 12.19 -6.82 4.42
CA LEU A 82 11.75 -5.45 4.66
C LEU A 82 10.22 -5.38 4.58
N ILE A 83 9.59 -4.63 5.48
CA ILE A 83 8.15 -4.34 5.39
C ILE A 83 7.95 -2.83 5.22
N LEU A 84 7.17 -2.47 4.22
CA LEU A 84 6.76 -1.09 3.92
C LEU A 84 5.27 -0.95 4.19
N LEU A 85 4.94 -0.08 5.14
CA LEU A 85 3.59 0.34 5.45
C LEU A 85 3.31 1.63 4.68
N ALA A 86 2.54 1.54 3.60
CA ALA A 86 2.38 2.61 2.60
C ALA A 86 1.12 3.47 2.84
N GLY A 87 0.65 3.60 4.08
CA GLY A 87 -0.41 4.53 4.46
C GLY A 87 -1.83 3.95 4.42
N ASP A 88 -2.79 4.79 4.85
CA ASP A 88 -4.22 4.50 4.95
C ASP A 88 -4.54 3.35 5.89
N TYR A 89 -4.09 3.49 7.13
CA TYR A 89 -4.31 2.51 8.20
C TYR A 89 -5.71 2.63 8.78
N VAL A 90 -6.16 3.87 8.96
CA VAL A 90 -7.49 4.17 9.49
C VAL A 90 -8.49 4.37 8.36
N ILE A 91 -9.76 4.16 8.68
CA ILE A 91 -10.86 4.66 7.87
C ILE A 91 -11.79 5.50 8.74
N HIS A 92 -12.39 6.52 8.13
CA HIS A 92 -13.46 7.30 8.75
C HIS A 92 -14.74 6.46 8.80
N GLU A 93 -15.84 7.08 9.22
CA GLU A 93 -17.13 6.41 9.17
C GLU A 93 -17.51 6.02 7.73
N VAL A 94 -17.64 4.72 7.52
CA VAL A 94 -18.10 4.11 6.26
C VAL A 94 -19.32 3.25 6.55
N MET A 95 -20.27 3.23 5.62
CA MET A 95 -21.50 2.44 5.77
C MET A 95 -21.15 0.95 5.96
N GLY A 96 -21.67 0.34 7.04
CA GLY A 96 -21.40 -1.05 7.40
C GLY A 96 -20.03 -1.30 8.06
N GLY A 97 -19.22 -0.25 8.25
CA GLY A 97 -17.97 -0.31 8.99
C GLY A 97 -18.15 -0.02 10.48
N THR A 98 -17.07 -0.18 11.24
CA THR A 98 -16.94 0.20 12.64
C THR A 98 -15.62 0.93 12.82
N PHE A 99 -15.68 2.19 13.21
CA PHE A 99 -14.48 2.99 13.41
C PHE A 99 -13.52 2.34 14.44
N VAL A 100 -12.26 2.21 14.06
CA VAL A 100 -11.18 1.74 14.94
C VAL A 100 -10.16 2.85 15.13
N LYS A 101 -9.81 3.11 16.40
CA LYS A 101 -8.81 4.13 16.74
C LYS A 101 -7.41 3.71 16.26
N PRO A 102 -6.47 4.65 16.06
CA PRO A 102 -5.10 4.32 15.62
C PRO A 102 -4.34 3.41 16.59
N GLU A 103 -4.59 3.49 17.90
CA GLU A 103 -3.78 2.79 18.89
C GLU A 103 -3.90 1.25 18.82
N PRO A 104 -5.11 0.65 18.78
CA PRO A 104 -5.26 -0.79 18.50
C PRO A 104 -4.63 -1.24 17.18
N ILE A 105 -4.68 -0.40 16.15
CA ILE A 105 -4.09 -0.71 14.84
C ILE A 105 -2.56 -0.76 14.95
N ALA A 106 -1.94 0.24 15.58
CA ALA A 106 -0.50 0.28 15.83
C ALA A 106 -0.05 -0.90 16.71
N GLN A 107 -0.82 -1.26 17.73
CA GLN A 107 -0.55 -2.41 18.61
C GLN A 107 -0.49 -3.73 17.84
N GLU A 108 -1.37 -3.92 16.86
CA GLU A 108 -1.35 -5.12 16.01
C GLU A 108 -0.18 -5.06 15.02
N LEU A 109 0.03 -3.92 14.35
CA LEU A 109 1.11 -3.73 13.37
C LEU A 109 2.51 -3.86 13.98
N LYS A 110 2.70 -3.55 15.26
CA LYS A 110 3.96 -3.76 15.98
C LYS A 110 4.45 -5.21 15.95
N LYS A 111 3.53 -6.17 15.80
CA LYS A 111 3.87 -7.60 15.75
C LYS A 111 4.49 -8.01 14.41
N LEU A 112 4.53 -7.11 13.41
CA LEU A 112 5.25 -7.33 12.16
C LEU A 112 6.75 -7.46 12.43
N THR A 113 7.37 -8.44 11.77
CA THR A 113 8.79 -8.75 11.95
C THR A 113 9.47 -8.86 10.59
N ALA A 114 10.57 -8.12 10.43
CA ALA A 114 11.39 -8.13 9.25
C ALA A 114 12.84 -7.81 9.61
N LYS A 115 13.81 -8.51 9.01
CA LYS A 115 15.22 -8.43 9.40
C LYS A 115 15.83 -7.04 9.16
N LEU A 116 15.36 -6.33 8.14
CA LEU A 116 15.78 -4.98 7.74
C LEU A 116 14.85 -3.90 8.29
N GLY A 117 13.78 -4.27 9.00
CA GLY A 117 12.88 -3.35 9.68
C GLY A 117 11.50 -3.19 9.03
N VAL A 118 10.66 -2.43 9.73
CA VAL A 118 9.30 -2.06 9.33
C VAL A 118 9.24 -0.54 9.30
N TYR A 119 8.86 0.03 8.15
CA TYR A 119 8.84 1.48 7.94
C TYR A 119 7.50 1.92 7.42
N ALA A 120 7.05 3.11 7.85
CA ALA A 120 5.73 3.62 7.54
C ALA A 120 5.76 5.01 6.91
N VAL A 121 4.84 5.27 5.99
CA VAL A 121 4.37 6.61 5.63
C VAL A 121 2.88 6.72 5.99
N LEU A 122 2.33 7.93 5.94
CA LEU A 122 0.90 8.15 6.12
C LEU A 122 0.21 8.26 4.76
N GLY A 123 -1.04 7.83 4.69
CA GLY A 123 -1.92 8.07 3.56
C GLY A 123 -2.93 9.19 3.82
N ASN A 124 -3.75 9.50 2.82
CA ASN A 124 -4.70 10.61 2.90
C ASN A 124 -5.79 10.39 3.97
N HIS A 125 -6.24 9.16 4.23
CA HIS A 125 -7.20 8.89 5.31
C HIS A 125 -6.59 9.11 6.70
N ASP A 126 -5.31 8.78 6.87
CA ASP A 126 -4.58 9.05 8.11
C ASP A 126 -4.51 10.57 8.36
N TRP A 127 -4.24 11.35 7.32
CA TRP A 127 -4.27 12.81 7.34
C TRP A 127 -5.65 13.39 7.63
N TRP A 128 -6.67 12.93 6.92
CA TRP A 128 -8.05 13.38 7.12
C TRP A 128 -8.55 13.12 8.54
N TYR A 129 -8.09 12.03 9.16
CA TYR A 129 -8.46 11.71 10.53
C TYR A 129 -7.71 12.59 11.53
N SER A 130 -6.40 12.31 11.68
CA SER A 130 -5.49 13.04 12.56
C SER A 130 -4.11 12.42 12.36
N ALA A 131 -3.34 12.98 11.42
CA ALA A 131 -1.98 12.51 11.16
C ALA A 131 -1.16 12.49 12.45
N THR A 132 -1.24 13.53 13.28
CA THR A 132 -0.51 13.62 14.55
C THR A 132 -0.85 12.49 15.52
N ARG A 133 -2.11 12.05 15.58
CA ARG A 133 -2.52 10.93 16.43
C ARG A 133 -2.07 9.59 15.88
N VAL A 134 -2.17 9.38 14.56
CA VAL A 134 -1.65 8.17 13.91
C VAL A 134 -0.14 8.07 14.13
N GLN A 135 0.58 9.18 13.96
CA GLN A 135 2.01 9.27 14.22
C GLN A 135 2.36 8.95 15.66
N ALA A 136 1.64 9.54 16.61
CA ALA A 136 1.85 9.28 18.03
C ALA A 136 1.62 7.80 18.38
N ALA A 137 0.58 7.17 17.83
CA ALA A 137 0.31 5.75 18.04
C ALA A 137 1.42 4.85 17.49
N PHE A 138 1.90 5.14 16.28
CA PHE A 138 2.99 4.38 15.64
C PHE A 138 4.30 4.55 16.41
N GLN A 139 4.63 5.79 16.78
CA GLN A 139 5.82 6.10 17.57
C GLN A 139 5.80 5.43 18.94
N HIS A 140 4.64 5.43 19.62
CA HIS A 140 4.46 4.76 20.91
C HIS A 140 4.76 3.26 20.83
N GLU A 141 4.37 2.63 19.71
CA GLU A 141 4.62 1.21 19.48
C GLU A 141 5.99 0.90 18.86
N GLY A 142 6.79 1.93 18.54
CA GLY A 142 8.12 1.80 17.95
C GLY A 142 8.13 1.56 16.44
N ILE A 143 7.00 1.77 15.76
CA ILE A 143 6.92 1.71 14.29
C ILE A 143 7.54 2.99 13.73
N ARG A 144 8.56 2.82 12.89
CA ARG A 144 9.34 3.96 12.40
C ARG A 144 8.67 4.61 11.20
N LEU A 145 8.18 5.83 11.41
CA LEU A 145 7.71 6.68 10.33
C LEU A 145 8.88 7.30 9.57
N LEU A 146 8.73 7.34 8.25
CA LEU A 146 9.69 7.87 7.28
C LEU A 146 8.98 8.90 6.40
N ASP A 147 8.51 10.01 7.00
CA ASP A 147 7.79 11.06 6.27
C ASP A 147 8.76 12.12 5.76
N ASN A 148 8.91 12.20 4.43
CA ASN A 148 9.89 13.05 3.74
C ASN A 148 11.30 12.92 4.32
N ALA A 149 11.73 11.68 4.51
CA ALA A 149 13.00 11.34 5.11
C ALA A 149 13.56 10.06 4.49
N ALA A 150 14.87 9.90 4.61
CA ALA A 150 15.55 8.69 4.18
C ALA A 150 16.57 8.21 5.21
N LEU A 151 16.90 6.93 5.12
CA LEU A 151 17.95 6.30 5.92
C LEU A 151 18.67 5.21 5.12
N PRO A 152 19.92 4.90 5.46
CA PRO A 152 20.61 3.75 4.90
C PRO A 152 20.08 2.46 5.53
N ILE A 153 19.76 1.48 4.68
CA ILE A 153 19.56 0.08 5.07
C ILE A 153 20.88 -0.65 4.88
N LYS A 154 21.36 -1.28 5.96
CA LYS A 154 22.61 -2.05 5.98
C LYS A 154 22.31 -3.54 5.96
N ASN A 155 22.71 -4.24 4.90
CA ASN A 155 22.48 -5.69 4.74
C ASN A 155 23.72 -6.38 4.16
N GLY A 156 24.85 -6.26 4.87
CA GLY A 156 26.12 -6.89 4.49
C GLY A 156 26.72 -6.26 3.24
N SER A 157 26.79 -7.02 2.14
CA SER A 157 27.24 -6.51 0.84
C SER A 157 26.13 -5.82 0.04
N CYS A 158 24.89 -5.87 0.52
CA CYS A 158 23.77 -5.14 -0.04
C CYS A 158 23.42 -3.95 0.84
N ASP A 159 23.92 -2.78 0.49
CA ASP A 159 23.50 -1.53 1.11
C ASP A 159 22.67 -0.72 0.10
N PHE A 160 21.55 -0.18 0.57
CA PHE A 160 20.71 0.72 -0.21
C PHE A 160 20.11 1.77 0.72
N TRP A 161 19.53 2.83 0.16
CA TRP A 161 18.78 3.81 0.90
C TRP A 161 17.28 3.56 0.75
N LEU A 162 16.58 3.67 1.88
CA LEU A 162 15.13 3.70 1.90
C LEU A 162 14.67 5.14 2.09
N ALA A 163 13.86 5.63 1.17
CA ALA A 163 13.23 6.94 1.23
C ALA A 163 11.72 6.79 1.38
N GLY A 164 11.15 7.44 2.39
CA GLY A 164 9.71 7.58 2.50
C GLY A 164 9.31 8.99 2.14
N ILE A 165 8.33 9.11 1.25
CA ILE A 165 7.84 10.39 0.73
C ILE A 165 6.41 10.57 1.21
N GLY A 166 6.10 11.74 1.77
CA GLY A 166 4.77 12.05 2.27
C GLY A 166 3.69 11.88 1.20
N ASP A 167 2.45 11.63 1.63
CA ASP A 167 1.31 11.49 0.73
C ASP A 167 1.20 12.68 -0.25
N TYR A 168 0.89 12.38 -1.51
CA TYR A 168 0.89 13.40 -2.59
C TYR A 168 -0.26 14.41 -2.43
N TRP A 169 -1.44 13.97 -1.97
CA TRP A 169 -2.64 14.80 -1.93
C TRP A 169 -2.76 15.62 -0.64
N MET A 170 -2.41 15.01 0.49
CA MET A 170 -2.62 15.56 1.83
C MET A 170 -1.33 15.70 2.62
N GLY A 171 -0.34 14.86 2.34
CA GLY A 171 0.99 15.00 2.91
C GLY A 171 1.67 16.23 2.37
N GLN A 172 2.49 16.88 3.20
CA GLN A 172 3.41 17.92 2.73
C GLN A 172 4.57 17.24 1.99
N HIS A 173 4.29 16.51 0.90
CA HIS A 173 5.30 15.76 0.17
C HIS A 173 6.43 16.69 -0.27
N ASP A 174 7.66 16.26 -0.01
CA ASP A 174 8.87 17.02 -0.27
C ASP A 174 9.96 16.02 -0.66
N THR A 175 9.98 15.69 -1.96
CA THR A 175 10.93 14.75 -2.57
C THR A 175 12.37 15.22 -2.36
N ASP A 176 12.62 16.52 -2.50
CA ASP A 176 13.95 17.09 -2.31
C ASP A 176 14.45 16.88 -0.88
N LYS A 177 13.59 17.10 0.12
CA LYS A 177 13.91 16.83 1.52
C LYS A 177 14.10 15.34 1.79
N ALA A 178 13.23 14.49 1.25
CA ALA A 178 13.32 13.04 1.41
C ALA A 178 14.66 12.49 0.90
N LEU A 179 15.13 13.01 -0.24
CA LEU A 179 16.33 12.50 -0.91
C LEU A 179 17.61 13.26 -0.54
N ARG A 180 17.52 14.40 0.17
CA ARG A 180 18.64 15.31 0.47
C ARG A 180 19.87 14.63 1.08
N ALA A 181 19.64 13.66 1.97
CA ALA A 181 20.69 12.96 2.69
C ALA A 181 21.35 11.82 1.88
N ILE A 182 20.78 11.48 0.71
CA ILE A 182 21.17 10.31 -0.07
C ILE A 182 22.30 10.67 -1.05
N PRO A 183 23.46 10.00 -0.98
CA PRO A 183 24.53 10.17 -1.96
C PRO A 183 24.06 9.88 -3.39
N ASP A 184 24.56 10.64 -4.37
CA ASP A 184 24.15 10.52 -5.78
C ASP A 184 24.39 9.15 -6.41
N THR A 185 25.36 8.40 -5.86
CA THR A 185 25.74 7.06 -6.32
C THR A 185 25.02 5.92 -5.61
N ALA A 186 24.17 6.22 -4.63
CA ALA A 186 23.49 5.20 -3.84
C ALA A 186 22.29 4.61 -4.58
N THR A 187 22.06 3.30 -4.41
CA THR A 187 20.80 2.65 -4.78
C THR A 187 19.68 3.09 -3.85
N ILE A 188 18.51 3.42 -4.40
CA ILE A 188 17.37 3.95 -3.65
C ILE A 188 16.14 3.11 -3.91
N ILE A 189 15.48 2.67 -2.84
CA ILE A 189 14.08 2.28 -2.85
C ILE A 189 13.29 3.43 -2.23
N ALA A 190 12.24 3.86 -2.91
CA ALA A 190 11.29 4.82 -2.37
C ALA A 190 9.95 4.16 -2.06
N PHE A 191 9.21 4.73 -1.13
CA PHE A 191 7.81 4.40 -0.95
C PHE A 191 7.00 5.62 -0.51
N THR A 192 5.75 5.65 -0.94
CA THR A 192 4.78 6.71 -0.66
C THR A 192 3.40 6.08 -0.57
N HIS A 193 2.40 6.85 -0.17
CA HIS A 193 1.02 6.39 -0.29
C HIS A 193 0.51 6.53 -1.72
N ASN A 194 0.76 7.66 -2.38
CA ASN A 194 0.08 8.03 -3.62
C ASN A 194 0.99 7.96 -4.86
N PRO A 195 0.63 7.15 -5.88
CA PRO A 195 1.46 6.96 -7.07
C PRO A 195 1.49 8.16 -8.02
N ASP A 196 0.62 9.17 -7.84
CA ASP A 196 0.58 10.34 -8.73
C ASP A 196 1.89 11.14 -8.73
N ILE A 197 2.71 10.98 -7.68
CA ILE A 197 4.04 11.58 -7.57
C ILE A 197 5.05 10.99 -8.58
N PHE A 198 4.77 9.84 -9.21
CA PHE A 198 5.72 9.08 -10.03
C PHE A 198 6.52 9.93 -11.04
N TYR A 199 5.85 10.86 -11.75
CA TYR A 199 6.51 11.69 -12.77
C TYR A 199 7.33 12.85 -12.20
N GLU A 200 7.25 13.10 -10.90
CA GLU A 200 8.00 14.11 -10.17
C GLU A 200 9.23 13.49 -9.49
N LEU A 201 9.33 12.16 -9.48
CA LEU A 201 10.45 11.43 -8.92
C LEU A 201 11.67 11.43 -9.84
N PRO A 202 12.90 11.55 -9.30
CA PRO A 202 14.10 11.51 -10.11
C PRO A 202 14.40 10.08 -10.58
N ASN A 203 14.90 9.97 -11.82
CA ASN A 203 15.27 8.71 -12.50
C ASN A 203 16.37 7.86 -11.82
N ARG A 204 16.91 8.29 -10.69
CA ARG A 204 17.91 7.55 -9.90
C ARG A 204 17.28 6.65 -8.83
N ILE A 205 15.96 6.74 -8.63
CA ILE A 205 15.23 5.82 -7.77
C ILE A 205 15.08 4.51 -8.52
N ALA A 206 15.52 3.42 -7.90
CA ALA A 206 15.53 2.11 -8.54
C ALA A 206 14.15 1.45 -8.53
N MET A 207 13.29 1.77 -7.55
CA MET A 207 11.92 1.28 -7.44
C MET A 207 11.13 2.18 -6.50
N THR A 208 9.88 2.51 -6.86
CA THR A 208 8.92 3.17 -5.97
C THR A 208 7.72 2.29 -5.66
N PHE A 209 7.40 2.14 -4.37
CA PHE A 209 6.18 1.45 -3.93
C PHE A 209 5.10 2.47 -3.52
N ALA A 210 3.86 2.24 -3.97
CA ALA A 210 2.71 3.09 -3.64
C ALA A 210 1.42 2.27 -3.51
N GLY A 211 0.46 2.81 -2.75
CA GLY A 211 -0.89 2.29 -2.57
C GLY A 211 -1.94 3.22 -3.17
N HIS A 212 -2.90 3.66 -2.36
CA HIS A 212 -3.90 4.70 -2.63
C HIS A 212 -5.01 4.33 -3.63
N THR A 213 -4.69 3.60 -4.69
CA THR A 213 -5.61 3.37 -5.80
C THR A 213 -6.54 2.18 -5.61
N HIS A 214 -6.31 1.35 -4.58
CA HIS A 214 -7.11 0.15 -4.24
C HIS A 214 -7.22 -0.87 -5.37
N GLY A 215 -6.33 -0.87 -6.38
CA GLY A 215 -6.55 -1.73 -7.54
C GLY A 215 -7.61 -1.19 -8.52
N GLY A 216 -8.25 -0.07 -8.20
CA GLY A 216 -9.55 0.37 -8.70
C GLY A 216 -10.71 -0.30 -7.97
N GLN A 217 -11.53 0.48 -7.25
CA GLN A 217 -12.52 -0.01 -6.28
C GLN A 217 -13.54 -1.02 -6.83
N VAL A 218 -13.90 -0.91 -8.12
CA VAL A 218 -14.77 -1.86 -8.82
C VAL A 218 -14.25 -2.04 -10.24
N ASN A 219 -13.90 -3.28 -10.59
CA ASN A 219 -13.46 -3.65 -11.94
C ASN A 219 -14.51 -4.51 -12.63
N LEU A 220 -15.29 -3.90 -13.52
CA LEU A 220 -16.33 -4.60 -14.26
C LEU A 220 -15.75 -5.26 -15.53
N PRO A 221 -16.16 -6.49 -15.85
CA PRO A 221 -15.81 -7.10 -17.13
C PRO A 221 -16.17 -6.16 -18.30
N LEU A 222 -15.24 -5.99 -19.24
CA LEU A 222 -15.35 -5.15 -20.45
C LEU A 222 -15.38 -3.63 -20.22
N LEU A 223 -15.95 -3.14 -19.10
CA LEU A 223 -16.03 -1.71 -18.79
C LEU A 223 -14.78 -1.20 -18.04
N GLY A 224 -14.02 -2.11 -17.45
CA GLY A 224 -12.81 -1.78 -16.68
C GLY A 224 -13.14 -1.19 -15.31
N ARG A 225 -12.20 -0.38 -14.80
CA ARG A 225 -12.27 0.16 -13.44
C ARG A 225 -13.11 1.43 -13.40
N LEU A 226 -14.14 1.42 -12.56
CA LEU A 226 -15.08 2.53 -12.47
C LEU A 226 -14.49 3.75 -11.74
N ILE A 227 -13.74 3.50 -10.68
CA ILE A 227 -13.16 4.53 -9.82
C ILE A 227 -11.70 4.17 -9.54
N VAL A 228 -10.80 5.07 -9.94
CA VAL A 228 -9.38 5.02 -9.61
C VAL A 228 -8.99 6.41 -9.13
N PRO A 229 -8.64 6.60 -7.84
CA PRO A 229 -8.25 7.90 -7.30
C PRO A 229 -6.83 8.24 -7.79
N SER A 230 -6.71 8.70 -9.02
CA SER A 230 -5.44 9.12 -9.63
C SER A 230 -5.70 10.15 -10.72
N ARG A 231 -4.84 11.18 -10.80
CA ARG A 231 -4.89 12.18 -11.88
C ARG A 231 -4.60 11.58 -13.26
N TYR A 232 -4.03 10.37 -13.31
CA TYR A 232 -3.70 9.64 -14.54
C TYR A 232 -4.70 8.53 -14.87
N GLY A 233 -5.87 8.53 -14.23
CA GLY A 233 -6.92 7.54 -14.46
C GLY A 233 -6.45 6.13 -14.11
N GLN A 234 -6.66 5.17 -15.01
CA GLN A 234 -6.37 3.75 -14.72
C GLN A 234 -4.89 3.37 -14.76
N LYS A 235 -3.97 4.29 -15.11
CA LYS A 235 -2.55 3.97 -15.29
C LYS A 235 -1.94 3.37 -14.02
N PHE A 236 -2.18 3.97 -12.87
CA PHE A 236 -1.67 3.53 -11.56
C PHE A 236 -2.65 2.64 -10.79
N ALA A 237 -3.64 2.05 -11.47
CA ALA A 237 -4.64 1.27 -10.78
C ALA A 237 -4.06 0.00 -10.13
N THR A 238 -3.16 -0.74 -10.81
CA THR A 238 -2.56 -1.95 -10.25
C THR A 238 -1.30 -2.36 -11.01
N GLY A 239 -0.43 -3.14 -10.37
CA GLY A 239 0.71 -3.80 -10.99
C GLY A 239 2.01 -2.99 -10.99
N TYR A 240 3.00 -3.54 -11.69
CA TYR A 240 4.30 -2.91 -11.91
C TYR A 240 4.27 -2.05 -13.17
N ILE A 241 4.78 -0.82 -13.07
CA ILE A 241 4.77 0.18 -14.13
C ILE A 241 6.21 0.64 -14.33
N SER A 242 6.69 0.60 -15.58
CA SER A 242 8.02 1.07 -15.94
C SER A 242 7.86 2.00 -17.14
N GLU A 243 8.24 3.26 -16.98
CA GLU A 243 8.19 4.27 -18.04
C GLU A 243 9.51 5.04 -18.12
N GLY A 244 10.13 5.03 -19.31
CA GLY A 244 11.40 5.69 -19.56
C GLY A 244 12.54 5.07 -18.74
N SER A 245 12.93 5.75 -17.66
CA SER A 245 13.98 5.32 -16.74
C SER A 245 13.52 5.15 -15.29
N GLY A 246 12.23 5.36 -15.01
CA GLY A 246 11.64 5.13 -13.70
C GLY A 246 10.97 3.75 -13.62
N ASP A 247 11.11 3.12 -12.45
CA ASP A 247 10.49 1.86 -12.03
C ASP A 247 9.70 2.07 -10.72
#